data_AF-A0A9P7GGT5-F1
#
_entry.id   AF-A0A9P7GGT5-F1
#
_cell.length_a   1.000
_cell.length_b   1.000
_cell.length_c   1.000
_cell.angle_alpha   90.00
_cell.angle_beta   90.00
_cell.angle_gamma   90.00
#
_symmetry.space_group_name_H-M   'P 1'
#
loop_
_entity.id
_entity.type
_entity.pdbx_description
1 polymer ?
#
loop_
_entity_poly.entity_id
_entity_poly.type
_entity_poly.pdbx_seq_one_letter_code
_entity_poly.pdbx_strand_id
1 'polypeptide(L)'
;MQPNEPALSDNGYELLPGHHRGLMGQNEQLLKPEARRGDELAQYTALFSVTVLGVVTWLVVLSNNPTNAGWFALHPTLQTLSLVAFTYGILTLQPTSQPKTKLTGLARHQVVVLLIGFPGVLLGTCAIAYNKWLSGKEHMTTWHGHYGFRNA
;
A
#
# COMPACT_ATOMS: atom_id res chain seq x y z
N MET A 1 -12.95 -35.46 56.69
CA MET A 1 -13.30 -36.31 55.53
C MET A 1 -14.24 -35.46 54.67
N GLN A 2 -13.87 -34.83 53.57
CA GLN A 2 -12.61 -34.68 52.82
C GLN A 2 -12.44 -33.19 52.45
N PRO A 3 -11.22 -32.68 52.23
CA PRO A 3 -11.00 -31.34 51.74
C PRO A 3 -11.36 -31.23 50.25
N ASN A 4 -11.93 -30.10 49.87
CA ASN A 4 -12.30 -29.81 48.49
C ASN A 4 -11.02 -29.52 47.69
N GLU A 5 -10.60 -30.45 46.83
CA GLU A 5 -9.48 -30.24 45.93
C GLU A 5 -9.80 -29.15 44.90
N PRO A 6 -8.94 -28.15 44.68
CA PRO A 6 -9.04 -27.31 43.49
C PRO A 6 -8.60 -28.12 42.27
N ALA A 7 -9.48 -28.18 41.27
CA ALA A 7 -9.20 -28.81 39.99
C ALA A 7 -7.92 -28.22 39.37
N LEU A 8 -7.00 -29.13 38.99
CA LEU A 8 -5.77 -28.82 38.29
C LEU A 8 -6.04 -28.04 36.99
N SER A 9 -5.33 -26.93 36.84
CA SER A 9 -5.26 -26.10 35.64
C SER A 9 -4.47 -26.81 34.55
N ASP A 10 -5.13 -27.11 33.42
CA ASP A 10 -4.49 -27.69 32.22
C ASP A 10 -3.94 -26.63 31.25
N ASN A 11 -3.98 -25.35 31.63
CA ASN A 11 -3.45 -24.25 30.83
C ASN A 11 -2.62 -23.34 31.73
N GLY A 12 -1.29 -23.40 31.60
CA GLY A 12 -0.30 -22.72 32.44
C GLY A 12 -0.32 -21.18 32.42
N TYR A 13 -1.46 -20.54 32.60
CA TYR A 13 -1.59 -19.15 32.97
C TYR A 13 -2.19 -19.06 34.38
N GLU A 14 -1.31 -18.90 35.36
CA GLU A 14 -1.71 -18.56 36.72
C GLU A 14 -2.27 -17.13 36.69
N LEU A 15 -3.59 -16.99 36.89
CA LEU A 15 -4.24 -15.68 37.01
C LEU A 15 -3.84 -15.05 38.34
N LEU A 16 -2.87 -14.14 38.30
CA LEU A 16 -2.48 -13.32 39.44
C LEU A 16 -3.70 -12.62 40.08
N PRO A 17 -3.91 -12.77 41.40
CA PRO A 17 -5.02 -12.11 42.09
C PRO A 17 -4.68 -10.63 42.32
N GLY A 18 -5.38 -9.80 41.55
CA GLY A 18 -5.86 -8.46 41.90
C GLY A 18 -4.93 -7.42 42.53
N HIS A 19 -4.49 -6.45 41.72
CA HIS A 19 -4.65 -5.02 42.08
C HIS A 19 -4.45 -4.13 40.85
N HIS A 20 -5.38 -3.20 40.59
CA HIS A 20 -5.38 -2.20 39.49
C HIS A 20 -5.64 -2.68 38.03
N ARG A 21 -6.69 -3.49 37.79
CA ARG A 21 -7.30 -3.65 36.45
C ARG A 21 -8.43 -2.62 36.18
N GLY A 22 -8.14 -1.34 36.39
CA GLY A 22 -9.18 -0.30 36.40
C GLY A 22 -9.18 0.70 35.23
N LEU A 23 -8.08 0.89 34.51
CA LEU A 23 -7.93 2.10 33.67
C LEU A 23 -7.29 1.90 32.28
N MET A 24 -6.85 0.69 31.92
CA MET A 24 -6.38 0.37 30.57
C MET A 24 -7.23 -0.76 29.99
N GLY A 25 -7.99 -0.48 28.92
CA GLY A 25 -8.62 -1.53 28.10
C GLY A 25 -10.15 -1.50 27.95
N GLN A 26 -10.90 -0.72 28.74
CA GLN A 26 -12.37 -0.68 28.57
C GLN A 26 -12.81 0.00 27.25
N ASN A 27 -11.99 0.93 26.74
CA ASN A 27 -12.24 1.56 25.44
C ASN A 27 -11.94 0.64 24.24
N GLU A 28 -11.24 -0.48 24.43
CA GLU A 28 -10.97 -1.46 23.38
C GLU A 28 -12.15 -2.44 23.17
N GLN A 29 -13.05 -2.52 24.15
CA GLN A 29 -14.25 -3.36 24.09
C GLN A 29 -15.44 -2.67 23.41
N LEU A 30 -15.39 -1.34 23.27
CA LEU A 30 -16.41 -0.59 22.52
C LEU A 30 -16.09 -0.70 21.02
N LEU A 31 -17.03 -1.26 20.25
CA LEU A 31 -16.96 -1.29 18.79
C LEU A 31 -16.84 0.13 18.24
N LYS A 32 -15.61 0.55 17.94
CA LYS A 32 -15.34 1.85 17.32
C LYS A 32 -15.83 1.81 15.87
N PRO A 33 -16.70 2.74 15.43
CA PRO A 33 -17.05 2.87 14.02
C PRO A 33 -15.79 2.96 13.15
N GLU A 34 -15.76 2.19 12.05
CA GLU A 34 -14.62 2.21 11.14
C GLU A 34 -14.59 3.51 10.35
N ALA A 35 -15.69 3.88 9.72
CA ALA A 35 -15.78 5.08 8.90
C ALA A 35 -15.71 6.38 9.72
N ARG A 36 -14.90 7.33 9.26
CA ARG A 36 -14.91 8.74 9.70
C ARG A 36 -15.57 9.61 8.63
N ARG A 37 -16.10 10.75 9.07
CA ARG A 37 -16.66 11.76 8.16
C ARG A 37 -15.57 12.24 7.20
N GLY A 38 -15.80 12.08 5.90
CA GLY A 38 -14.88 12.51 4.84
C GLY A 38 -14.01 11.40 4.25
N ASP A 39 -13.98 10.20 4.85
CA ASP A 39 -13.20 9.07 4.32
C ASP A 39 -13.64 8.69 2.89
N GLU A 40 -14.95 8.65 2.63
CA GLU A 40 -15.48 8.34 1.29
C GLU A 40 -15.07 9.38 0.24
N LEU A 41 -15.18 10.67 0.58
CA LEU A 41 -14.77 11.76 -0.32
C LEU A 41 -13.27 11.66 -0.63
N ALA A 42 -12.44 11.48 0.40
CA ALA A 42 -11.00 11.33 0.24
C ALA A 42 -10.65 10.10 -0.61
N GLN A 43 -11.32 8.97 -0.40
CA GLN A 43 -11.15 7.76 -1.18
C GLN A 43 -11.51 7.98 -2.65
N TYR A 44 -12.66 8.58 -2.95
CA TYR A 44 -13.06 8.88 -4.32
C TYR A 44 -12.12 9.87 -4.99
N THR A 45 -11.71 10.94 -4.28
CA THR A 45 -10.74 11.90 -4.80
C THR A 45 -9.41 11.23 -5.14
N ALA A 46 -8.88 10.39 -4.25
CA ALA A 46 -7.64 9.67 -4.48
C ALA A 46 -7.75 8.72 -5.69
N LEU A 47 -8.79 7.88 -5.73
CA LEU A 47 -9.02 6.93 -6.83
C LEU A 47 -9.24 7.63 -8.17
N PHE A 48 -10.04 8.69 -8.19
CA PHE A 48 -10.29 9.47 -9.40
C PHE A 48 -9.00 10.11 -9.91
N SER A 49 -8.22 10.75 -9.03
CA SER A 49 -6.96 11.40 -9.38
C SER A 49 -5.97 10.44 -10.03
N VAL A 50 -5.71 9.28 -9.41
CA VAL A 50 -4.75 8.32 -9.95
C VAL A 50 -5.26 7.59 -11.18
N THR A 51 -6.58 7.39 -11.29
CA THR A 51 -7.20 6.83 -12.50
C THR A 51 -7.04 7.78 -13.69
N VAL A 52 -7.35 9.06 -13.50
CA VAL A 52 -7.16 10.08 -14.55
C VAL A 52 -5.69 10.15 -14.95
N LEU A 53 -4.76 10.19 -13.99
CA LEU A 53 -3.32 10.19 -14.26
C LEU A 53 -2.90 8.98 -15.11
N GLY A 54 -3.31 7.77 -14.72
CA GLY A 54 -3.00 6.54 -15.44
C GLY A 54 -3.59 6.52 -16.84
N VAL A 55 -4.90 6.74 -16.96
CA VAL A 55 -5.61 6.70 -18.25
C VAL A 55 -5.07 7.74 -19.21
N VAL A 56 -4.91 8.99 -18.78
CA VAL A 56 -4.38 10.05 -19.65
C VAL A 56 -2.95 9.74 -20.09
N THR A 57 -2.10 9.27 -19.18
CA THR A 57 -0.72 8.88 -19.53
C THR A 57 -0.70 7.77 -20.56
N TRP A 58 -1.54 6.74 -20.38
CA TRP A 58 -1.63 5.63 -21.31
C TRP A 58 -2.16 6.06 -22.65
N LEU A 59 -3.21 6.89 -22.68
CA LEU A 59 -3.74 7.46 -23.92
C LEU A 59 -2.65 8.23 -24.66
N VAL A 60 -1.93 9.13 -23.99
CA VAL A 60 -0.86 9.92 -24.62
C VAL A 60 0.25 9.01 -25.14
N VAL A 61 0.74 8.05 -24.35
CA VAL A 61 1.87 7.20 -24.75
C VAL A 61 1.49 6.24 -25.87
N LEU A 62 0.31 5.61 -25.78
CA LEU A 62 -0.12 4.58 -26.72
C LEU A 62 -0.68 5.16 -28.03
N SER A 63 -1.17 6.40 -28.02
CA SER A 63 -1.62 7.09 -29.25
C SER A 63 -0.49 7.76 -30.03
N ASN A 64 0.67 8.01 -29.42
CA ASN A 64 1.80 8.70 -30.04
C ASN A 64 2.91 7.74 -30.52
N ASN A 65 2.58 6.81 -31.42
CA ASN A 65 3.53 5.86 -32.04
C ASN A 65 4.43 5.13 -31.02
N PRO A 66 3.86 4.28 -30.14
CA PRO A 66 4.59 3.68 -29.03
C PRO A 66 5.78 2.80 -29.48
N THR A 67 5.72 2.24 -30.69
CA THR A 67 6.81 1.45 -31.28
C THR A 67 8.08 2.27 -31.52
N ASN A 68 7.94 3.53 -31.93
CA ASN A 68 9.09 4.44 -32.11
C ASN A 68 9.66 4.93 -30.78
N ALA A 69 8.81 5.08 -29.76
CA ALA A 69 9.26 5.40 -28.41
C ALA A 69 10.03 4.24 -27.74
N GLY A 70 9.76 2.99 -28.16
CA GLY A 70 10.48 1.81 -27.71
C GLY A 70 10.46 1.62 -26.19
N TRP A 71 11.62 1.42 -25.58
CA TRP A 71 11.77 1.23 -24.13
C TRP A 71 11.30 2.44 -23.31
N PHE A 72 11.29 3.65 -23.90
CA PHE A 72 10.74 4.82 -23.21
C PHE A 72 9.26 4.68 -22.93
N ALA A 73 8.47 4.07 -23.82
CA ALA A 73 7.01 3.95 -23.65
C ALA A 73 6.62 3.11 -22.42
N LEU A 74 7.45 2.15 -22.04
CA LEU A 74 7.25 1.31 -20.86
C LEU A 74 7.39 2.10 -19.56
N HIS A 75 8.26 3.11 -19.52
CA HIS A 75 8.51 3.87 -18.29
C HIS A 75 7.26 4.59 -17.76
N PRO A 76 6.65 5.57 -18.48
CA PRO A 76 5.50 6.30 -17.96
C PRO A 76 4.27 5.41 -17.77
N THR A 77 4.10 4.35 -18.56
CA THR A 77 2.96 3.42 -18.43
C THR A 77 3.09 2.55 -17.19
N LEU A 78 4.24 1.93 -16.95
CA LEU A 78 4.50 1.12 -15.75
C LEU A 78 4.61 1.97 -14.49
N GLN A 79 5.15 3.19 -14.58
CA GLN A 79 5.24 4.09 -13.42
C GLN A 79 3.85 4.52 -12.95
N THR A 80 2.97 4.89 -13.87
CA THR A 80 1.58 5.25 -13.50
C THR A 80 0.75 4.06 -13.07
N LEU A 81 0.97 2.85 -13.64
CA LEU A 81 0.39 1.62 -13.10
C LEU A 81 0.79 1.38 -11.64
N SER A 82 2.06 1.62 -11.33
CA SER A 82 2.59 1.44 -9.97
C SER A 82 1.98 2.44 -8.99
N LEU A 83 1.82 3.69 -9.39
CA LEU A 83 1.14 4.71 -8.57
C LEU A 83 -0.32 4.37 -8.31
N VAL A 84 -1.04 3.84 -9.31
CA VAL A 84 -2.41 3.34 -9.13
C VAL A 84 -2.44 2.18 -8.14
N ALA A 85 -1.55 1.19 -8.30
CA ALA A 85 -1.44 0.04 -7.41
C ALA A 85 -1.09 0.43 -5.97
N PHE A 86 -0.12 1.32 -5.78
CA PHE A 86 0.25 1.83 -4.46
C PHE A 86 -0.90 2.61 -3.82
N THR A 87 -1.57 3.48 -4.56
CA THR A 87 -2.70 4.26 -4.03
C THR A 87 -3.84 3.34 -3.61
N TYR A 88 -4.23 2.39 -4.47
CA TYR A 88 -5.22 1.39 -4.10
C TYR A 88 -4.80 0.58 -2.88
N GLY A 89 -3.57 0.06 -2.88
CA GLY A 89 -3.01 -0.73 -1.77
C GLY A 89 -3.00 0.04 -0.45
N ILE A 90 -2.61 1.31 -0.45
CA ILE A 90 -2.63 2.18 0.74
C ILE A 90 -4.07 2.41 1.21
N LEU A 91 -4.99 2.69 0.29
CA LEU A 91 -6.41 2.90 0.63
C LEU A 91 -7.02 1.65 1.27
N THR A 92 -6.58 0.44 0.94
CA THR A 92 -7.08 -0.79 1.61
C THR A 92 -6.76 -0.87 3.11
N LEU A 93 -5.83 -0.04 3.60
CA LEU A 93 -5.52 0.06 5.02
C LEU A 93 -6.50 0.97 5.77
N GLN A 94 -7.36 1.74 5.07
CA GLN A 94 -8.22 2.74 5.67
C GLN A 94 -9.68 2.72 5.17
N PRO A 95 -10.66 2.98 6.06
CA PRO A 95 -10.54 2.95 7.51
C PRO A 95 -10.71 1.53 8.07
N THR A 96 -9.81 1.11 8.97
CA THR A 96 -9.91 -0.19 9.66
C THR A 96 -9.72 0.01 11.17
N SER A 97 -10.78 -0.18 11.97
CA SER A 97 -10.71 -0.07 13.44
C SER A 97 -10.60 -1.43 14.11
N GLN A 98 -11.13 -2.47 13.46
CA GLN A 98 -11.21 -3.83 13.99
C GLN A 98 -9.97 -4.65 13.59
N PRO A 99 -9.49 -5.59 14.43
CA PRO A 99 -8.34 -6.45 14.09
C PRO A 99 -8.53 -7.25 12.81
N LYS A 100 -9.75 -7.77 12.58
CA LYS A 100 -10.08 -8.58 11.39
C LYS A 100 -9.99 -7.78 10.09
N THR A 101 -10.51 -6.55 10.08
CA THR A 101 -10.50 -5.67 8.90
C THR A 101 -9.09 -5.14 8.64
N LYS A 102 -8.31 -4.83 9.69
CA LYS A 102 -6.88 -4.50 9.59
C LYS A 102 -6.06 -5.61 8.94
N LEU A 103 -6.23 -6.86 9.39
CA LEU A 103 -5.50 -8.00 8.81
C LEU A 103 -5.85 -8.20 7.33
N THR A 104 -7.13 -8.08 7.00
CA THR A 104 -7.61 -8.19 5.61
C THR A 104 -7.07 -7.06 4.74
N GLY A 105 -7.09 -5.82 5.24
CA GLY A 105 -6.52 -4.65 4.57
C GLY A 105 -5.01 -4.81 4.34
N LEU A 106 -4.27 -5.28 5.35
CA LEU A 106 -2.84 -5.53 5.24
C LEU A 106 -2.51 -6.58 4.16
N ALA A 107 -3.26 -7.68 4.11
CA ALA A 107 -3.06 -8.70 3.09
C ALA A 107 -3.29 -8.14 1.68
N ARG A 108 -4.36 -7.36 1.46
CA ARG A 108 -4.64 -6.71 0.17
C ARG A 108 -3.55 -5.70 -0.21
N HIS A 109 -3.13 -4.88 0.74
CA HIS A 109 -2.02 -3.95 0.57
C HIS A 109 -0.76 -4.67 0.11
N GLN A 110 -0.32 -5.70 0.85
CA GLN A 110 0.89 -6.45 0.53
C GLN A 110 0.82 -7.09 -0.85
N VAL A 111 -0.30 -7.75 -1.19
CA VAL A 111 -0.47 -8.41 -2.48
C VAL A 111 -0.36 -7.40 -3.62
N VAL A 112 -1.09 -6.28 -3.56
CA VAL A 112 -1.09 -5.31 -4.66
C VAL A 112 0.25 -4.56 -4.74
N VAL A 113 0.79 -4.14 -3.61
CA VAL A 113 2.04 -3.38 -3.56
C VAL A 113 3.22 -4.24 -4.00
N LEU A 114 3.35 -5.48 -3.51
CA LEU A 114 4.51 -6.33 -3.79
C LEU A 114 4.43 -7.03 -5.15
N LEU A 115 3.24 -7.35 -5.66
CA LEU A 115 3.11 -8.08 -6.93
C LEU A 115 2.88 -7.18 -8.13
N ILE A 116 2.37 -5.96 -7.94
CA ILE A 116 2.05 -5.04 -9.04
C ILE A 116 2.86 -3.76 -8.90
N GLY A 117 2.77 -3.08 -7.76
CA GLY A 117 3.39 -1.77 -7.57
C GLY A 117 4.92 -1.81 -7.64
N PHE A 118 5.56 -2.69 -6.86
CA PHE A 118 7.02 -2.84 -6.83
C PHE A 118 7.60 -3.35 -8.16
N PRO A 119 7.04 -4.40 -8.79
CA PRO A 119 7.52 -4.83 -10.10
C PRO A 119 7.32 -3.75 -11.16
N GLY A 120 6.20 -3.03 -11.15
CA GLY A 120 5.94 -1.95 -12.10
C GLY A 120 6.97 -0.81 -11.99
N VAL A 121 7.27 -0.34 -10.78
CA VAL A 121 8.21 0.77 -10.59
C VAL A 121 9.63 0.35 -10.96
N LEU A 122 10.00 -0.88 -10.61
CA LEU A 122 11.30 -1.45 -10.95
C LEU A 122 11.46 -1.59 -12.46
N LEU A 123 10.52 -2.27 -13.13
CA LEU A 123 10.58 -2.49 -14.58
C LEU A 123 10.49 -1.18 -15.37
N GLY A 124 9.64 -0.24 -14.95
CA GLY A 124 9.55 1.09 -15.56
C GLY A 124 10.85 1.87 -15.44
N THR A 125 11.54 1.78 -14.29
CA THR A 125 12.84 2.43 -14.05
C THR A 125 13.95 1.75 -14.84
N CYS A 126 13.99 0.42 -14.87
CA CYS A 126 14.93 -0.34 -15.68
C CYS A 126 14.76 -0.03 -17.18
N ALA A 127 13.52 0.10 -17.67
CA ALA A 127 13.26 0.42 -19.07
C ALA A 127 13.85 1.77 -19.49
N ILE A 128 13.69 2.83 -18.67
CA ILE A 128 14.29 4.13 -18.99
C ILE A 128 15.82 4.12 -18.85
N ALA A 129 16.36 3.41 -17.86
CA ALA A 129 17.81 3.26 -17.70
C ALA A 129 18.44 2.57 -18.90
N TYR A 130 17.82 1.47 -19.36
CA TYR A 130 18.25 0.70 -20.54
C TYR A 130 18.09 1.51 -21.83
N ASN A 131 16.99 2.23 -22.00
CA ASN A 131 16.78 3.12 -23.15
C ASN A 131 17.90 4.17 -23.29
N LYS A 132 18.29 4.78 -22.16
CA LYS A 132 19.37 5.77 -22.12
C LYS A 132 20.73 5.14 -22.41
N TRP A 133 20.99 3.95 -21.87
CA TRP A 133 22.21 3.20 -22.14
C TRP A 133 22.37 2.92 -23.64
N LEU A 134 21.33 2.41 -24.31
CA LEU A 134 21.33 2.17 -25.76
C LEU A 134 21.51 3.45 -26.59
N SER A 135 21.00 4.58 -26.10
CA SER A 135 21.07 5.86 -26.80
C SER A 135 22.36 6.65 -26.53
N GLY A 136 23.23 6.18 -25.64
CA GLY A 136 24.41 6.93 -25.18
C GLY A 136 24.08 8.27 -24.52
N LYS A 137 22.86 8.44 -24.00
CA LYS A 137 22.39 9.71 -23.42
C LYS A 137 22.71 9.78 -21.93
N GLU A 138 23.01 10.97 -21.44
CA GLU A 138 23.26 11.21 -20.02
C GLU A 138 22.05 10.83 -19.14
N HIS A 139 22.34 10.19 -18.01
CA HIS A 139 21.37 9.81 -16.99
C HIS A 139 21.12 10.98 -16.03
N MET A 140 19.90 11.05 -15.50
CA MET A 140 19.52 12.00 -14.44
C MET A 140 19.75 13.49 -14.73
N THR A 141 19.76 13.95 -15.98
CA THR A 141 19.99 15.39 -16.29
C THR A 141 18.81 16.31 -15.95
N THR A 142 17.64 15.76 -15.64
CA THR A 142 16.44 16.54 -15.32
C THR A 142 16.13 16.49 -13.83
N TRP A 143 15.39 17.51 -13.35
CA TRP A 143 14.83 17.54 -11.99
C TRP A 143 14.04 16.27 -11.66
N HIS A 144 13.25 15.77 -12.62
CA HIS A 144 12.53 14.50 -12.50
C HIS A 144 13.48 13.31 -12.28
N GLY A 145 14.58 13.23 -13.03
CA GLY A 145 15.59 12.18 -12.85
C GLY A 145 16.37 12.28 -11.53
N HIS A 146 16.65 13.50 -11.06
CA HIS A 146 17.29 13.71 -9.76
C HIS A 146 16.40 13.25 -8.60
N TYR A 147 15.15 13.72 -8.55
CA TYR A 147 14.26 13.40 -7.42
C TYR A 147 13.68 11.99 -7.49
N GLY A 148 13.47 11.46 -8.69
CA GLY A 148 12.92 10.12 -8.87
C GLY A 148 13.86 8.99 -8.45
N PHE A 149 15.19 9.19 -8.49
CA PHE A 149 16.18 8.15 -8.18
C PHE A 149 16.94 8.40 -6.88
N ARG A 150 17.22 9.66 -6.51
CA ARG A 150 18.01 9.97 -5.30
C ARG A 150 17.24 9.73 -3.99
N ASN A 151 15.91 9.65 -4.06
CA ASN A 151 15.01 9.49 -2.89
C ASN A 151 14.14 8.21 -2.95
N ALA A 152 14.42 7.27 -3.85
CA ALA A 152 13.82 5.94 -3.87
C ALA A 152 14.77 4.94 -3.20
#